data_AF-A0A7K2QQ36-F1
#
_entry.id   AF-A0A7K2QQ36-F1
#
_cell.length_a   1.000
_cell.length_b   1.000
_cell.length_c   1.000
_cell.angle_alpha   90.00
_cell.angle_beta   90.00
_cell.angle_gamma   90.00
#
_symmetry.space_group_name_H-M   'P 1'
#
loop_
_entity.id
_entity.type
_entity.pdbx_description
1 polymer ?
#
loop_
_entity_poly.entity_id
_entity_poly.type
_entity_poly.pdbx_seq_one_letter_code
_entity_poly.pdbx_strand_id
1 'polypeptide(L)'
;EIVYFYACCDRAASYPTLAADDPTVEDPAADDPVGAGAADDEAVSSVAPAFRDRFTGRIHSPGRQSRRDFAELSAANELDLAAIDPAFRAAHGPGLRALFTRLRGLLSEPARRDCRAVLGVGPS
;
A
#
# COMPACT_ATOMS: atom_id res chain seq x y z
N GLU A 1 15.48 -0.89 6.08
CA GLU A 1 14.15 -1.15 6.67
C GLU A 1 13.01 -0.63 5.77
N ILE A 2 12.91 0.67 5.50
CA ILE A 2 11.83 1.23 4.64
C ILE A 2 11.84 0.74 3.19
N VAL A 3 13.01 0.64 2.55
CA VAL A 3 13.15 0.14 1.16
C VAL A 3 12.67 -1.30 1.05
N TYR A 4 12.98 -2.11 2.06
CA TYR A 4 12.51 -3.49 2.15
C TYR A 4 10.99 -3.53 2.30
N PHE A 5 10.43 -2.72 3.19
CA PHE A 5 8.97 -2.61 3.37
C PHE A 5 8.26 -2.17 2.08
N TYR A 6 8.80 -1.19 1.36
CA TYR A 6 8.29 -0.76 0.06
C TYR A 6 8.34 -1.90 -0.97
N ALA A 7 9.46 -2.60 -1.03
CA ALA A 7 9.64 -3.74 -1.93
C ALA A 7 8.77 -4.94 -1.57
N CYS A 8 8.27 -5.06 -0.33
CA CYS A 8 7.39 -6.16 0.09
C CYS A 8 5.94 -6.03 -0.41
N CYS A 9 5.52 -4.83 -0.84
CA CYS A 9 4.17 -4.61 -1.34
C CYS A 9 3.91 -5.42 -2.63
N ASP A 10 2.66 -5.85 -2.81
CA ASP A 10 2.26 -6.81 -3.85
C ASP A 10 2.64 -6.35 -5.28
N ARG A 11 3.50 -7.16 -5.92
CA ARG A 11 3.97 -6.95 -7.29
C ARG A 11 2.88 -7.19 -8.32
N ALA A 12 1.93 -8.10 -8.10
CA ALA A 12 0.85 -8.38 -9.06
C ALA A 12 -0.19 -7.23 -9.07
N ALA A 13 -0.46 -6.61 -7.92
CA ALA A 13 -1.27 -5.40 -7.84
C ALA A 13 -0.56 -4.16 -8.41
N SER A 14 0.78 -4.07 -8.27
CA SER A 14 1.55 -2.88 -8.68
C SER A 14 2.12 -2.97 -10.11
N TYR A 15 2.39 -4.18 -10.60
CA TYR A 15 3.00 -4.49 -11.91
C TYR A 15 2.48 -5.83 -12.44
N PRO A 16 1.20 -5.91 -12.84
CA PRO A 16 0.56 -7.17 -13.25
C PRO A 16 1.26 -7.82 -14.45
N THR A 17 1.83 -7.02 -15.35
CA THR A 17 2.57 -7.51 -16.53
C THR A 17 3.94 -8.07 -16.18
N LEU A 18 4.59 -7.58 -15.12
CA LEU A 18 5.87 -8.10 -14.63
C LEU A 18 5.72 -9.28 -13.66
N ALA A 19 4.49 -9.57 -13.23
CA ALA A 19 4.14 -10.75 -12.45
C ALA A 19 3.77 -11.94 -13.34
N ALA A 20 3.31 -11.68 -14.58
CA ALA A 20 2.99 -12.72 -15.56
C ALA A 20 4.22 -13.47 -16.12
N ASP A 21 5.42 -12.89 -15.99
CA ASP A 21 6.67 -13.44 -16.52
C ASP A 21 7.50 -14.24 -15.48
N ASP A 22 6.92 -14.58 -14.31
CA ASP A 22 7.62 -15.41 -13.32
C ASP A 22 7.40 -16.90 -13.64
N PRO A 23 8.43 -17.67 -14.06
CA PRO A 23 8.28 -19.10 -14.27
C PRO A 23 7.95 -19.76 -12.92
N THR A 24 6.78 -20.38 -12.85
CA THR A 24 6.29 -21.09 -11.67
C THR A 24 7.32 -22.12 -11.20
N VAL A 25 8.04 -21.81 -10.12
CA VAL A 25 8.77 -22.83 -9.36
C VAL A 25 7.74 -23.58 -8.54
N GLU A 26 7.43 -24.81 -8.95
CA GLU A 26 6.52 -25.71 -8.22
C GLU A 26 7.10 -26.03 -6.84
N ASP A 27 6.34 -25.73 -5.78
CA ASP A 27 6.66 -26.12 -4.40
C ASP A 27 5.97 -27.46 -4.09
N PRO A 28 6.69 -28.56 -3.83
CA PRO A 28 6.06 -29.85 -3.57
C PRO A 28 5.65 -29.97 -2.10
N ALA A 29 4.33 -29.93 -1.89
CA ALA A 29 3.55 -30.54 -0.82
C ALA A 29 3.78 -30.06 0.64
N ALA A 30 2.71 -29.50 1.22
CA ALA A 30 2.42 -29.65 2.64
C ALA A 30 0.89 -29.81 2.83
N ASP A 31 0.52 -30.90 3.51
CA ASP A 31 -0.81 -31.42 3.78
C ASP A 31 -1.81 -30.44 4.43
N ASP A 32 -3.08 -30.63 4.05
CA ASP A 32 -4.29 -30.17 4.76
C ASP A 32 -4.45 -30.86 6.13
N PRO A 33 -5.08 -30.22 7.12
CA PRO A 33 -6.40 -30.71 7.50
C PRO A 33 -7.45 -29.64 7.85
N VAL A 34 -8.69 -30.03 7.56
CA VAL A 34 -9.99 -29.40 7.84
C VAL A 34 -10.30 -29.19 9.33
N GLY A 35 -10.97 -28.09 9.66
CA GLY A 35 -11.71 -27.91 10.92
C GLY A 35 -12.64 -26.70 10.92
N ALA A 36 -13.96 -26.95 11.02
CA ALA A 36 -15.05 -25.99 10.90
C ALA A 36 -15.33 -25.15 12.17
N GLY A 37 -15.98 -23.99 12.00
CA GLY A 37 -16.66 -23.27 13.08
C GLY A 37 -17.02 -21.83 12.72
N ALA A 38 -18.26 -21.60 12.28
CA ALA A 38 -18.85 -20.28 12.17
C ALA A 38 -19.25 -19.75 13.56
N ALA A 39 -18.90 -18.51 13.87
CA ALA A 39 -19.59 -17.69 14.85
C ALA A 39 -19.39 -16.22 14.45
N ASP A 40 -20.50 -15.59 14.10
CA ASP A 40 -20.61 -14.16 13.88
C ASP A 40 -20.39 -13.42 15.21
N ASP A 41 -19.38 -12.55 15.26
CA ASP A 41 -19.29 -11.46 16.23
C ASP A 41 -18.51 -10.31 15.56
N GLU A 42 -19.24 -9.32 15.06
CA GLU A 42 -18.73 -8.09 14.43
C GLU A 42 -18.16 -7.17 15.52
N ALA A 43 -17.04 -7.59 16.10
CA ALA A 43 -16.14 -6.72 16.85
C ALA A 43 -15.14 -6.13 15.84
N VAL A 44 -15.21 -4.82 15.59
CA VAL A 44 -14.17 -4.08 14.87
C VAL A 44 -12.83 -4.40 15.52
N SER A 45 -12.08 -5.29 14.87
CA SER A 45 -10.89 -5.86 15.44
C SER A 45 -9.77 -4.84 15.39
N SER A 46 -9.12 -4.60 16.53
CA SER A 46 -7.89 -3.82 16.64
C SER A 46 -6.67 -4.59 16.10
N VAL A 47 -6.85 -5.40 15.04
CA VAL A 47 -5.74 -6.11 14.40
C VAL A 47 -4.80 -5.06 13.84
N ALA A 48 -3.56 -5.05 14.35
CA ALA A 48 -2.50 -4.25 13.77
C ALA A 48 -2.46 -4.54 12.26
N PRO A 49 -2.42 -3.51 11.39
CA PRO A 49 -2.51 -3.71 9.95
C PRO A 49 -1.41 -4.69 9.53
N ALA A 50 -1.84 -5.85 9.05
CA ALA A 50 -0.95 -6.95 8.75
C ALA A 50 -0.87 -7.10 7.23
N PHE A 51 0.33 -7.13 6.68
CA PHE A 51 0.55 -7.41 5.27
C PHE A 51 1.39 -8.67 5.12
N ARG A 52 1.23 -9.37 4.00
CA ARG A 52 2.07 -10.51 3.66
C ARG A 52 3.35 -10.01 3.01
N ASP A 53 4.48 -10.24 3.68
CA ASP A 53 5.80 -10.08 3.10
C ASP A 53 5.98 -11.12 1.99
N ARG A 54 6.14 -10.65 0.75
CA ARG A 54 6.29 -11.54 -0.41
C ARG A 54 7.61 -12.28 -0.49
N PHE A 55 8.66 -11.81 0.18
CA PHE A 55 9.97 -12.48 0.16
C PHE A 55 10.01 -13.67 1.12
N THR A 56 9.27 -13.58 2.22
CA THR A 56 9.29 -14.61 3.28
C THR A 56 7.96 -15.33 3.45
N GLY A 57 6.89 -14.87 2.80
CA GLY A 57 5.52 -15.35 2.98
C GLY A 57 4.90 -14.98 4.33
N ARG A 58 5.66 -14.37 5.25
CA ARG A 58 5.24 -14.09 6.63
C ARG A 58 4.32 -12.89 6.67
N ILE A 59 3.40 -12.91 7.63
CA ILE A 59 2.57 -11.74 7.93
C ILE A 59 3.38 -10.78 8.82
N HIS A 60 3.52 -9.54 8.40
CA HIS A 60 4.21 -8.49 9.13
C HIS A 60 3.25 -7.35 9.49
N SER A 61 3.37 -6.84 10.71
CA SER A 61 2.61 -5.69 11.21
C SER A 61 3.57 -4.53 11.46
N PRO A 62 3.69 -3.55 10.55
CA PRO A 62 4.70 -2.53 10.64
C PRO A 62 4.40 -1.56 11.79
N GLY A 63 5.46 -1.20 12.51
CA GLY A 63 5.42 -0.19 13.56
C GLY A 63 4.90 1.15 13.04
N ARG A 64 4.46 2.02 13.95
CA ARG A 64 3.90 3.32 13.57
C ARG A 64 4.88 4.21 12.80
N GLN A 65 6.17 4.14 13.13
CA GLN A 65 7.19 4.93 12.44
C GLN A 65 7.40 4.45 11.00
N SER A 66 7.60 3.15 10.78
CA SER A 66 7.76 2.59 9.43
C SER A 66 6.55 2.88 8.53
N ARG A 67 5.33 2.90 9.09
CA ARG A 67 4.11 3.34 8.38
C ARG A 67 4.11 4.82 7.99
N ARG A 68 4.64 5.69 8.85
CA ARG A 68 4.80 7.12 8.54
C ARG A 68 5.81 7.31 7.44
N ASP A 69 7.00 6.71 7.58
CA ASP A 69 8.06 6.87 6.61
C ASP A 69 7.61 6.35 5.23
N PHE A 70 6.90 5.22 5.19
CA PHE A 70 6.30 4.70 3.96
C PHE A 70 5.27 5.67 3.34
N ALA A 71 4.39 6.26 4.16
CA ALA A 71 3.41 7.23 3.67
C ALA A 71 4.09 8.49 3.11
N GLU A 72 5.13 8.99 3.79
CA GLU A 72 5.94 10.14 3.35
C GLU A 72 6.63 9.86 2.01
N LEU A 73 7.31 8.72 1.91
CA LEU A 73 8.02 8.34 0.71
C LEU A 73 7.06 8.12 -0.48
N SER A 74 5.92 7.48 -0.22
CA SER A 74 4.87 7.28 -1.23
C SER A 74 4.29 8.62 -1.68
N ALA A 75 4.06 9.58 -0.76
CA ALA A 75 3.60 10.90 -1.13
C ALA A 75 4.64 11.64 -1.98
N ALA A 76 5.90 11.71 -1.55
CA ALA A 76 6.95 12.39 -2.30
C ALA A 76 7.08 11.84 -3.73
N ASN A 77 7.20 10.52 -3.88
CA ASN A 77 7.40 9.89 -5.19
C ASN A 77 6.24 10.16 -6.16
N GLU A 78 4.99 10.01 -5.70
CA GLU A 78 3.83 10.14 -6.58
C GLU A 78 3.50 11.61 -6.89
N LEU A 79 3.76 12.53 -5.95
CA LEU A 79 3.58 13.96 -6.18
C LEU A 79 4.63 14.52 -7.13
N ASP A 80 5.87 14.05 -7.07
CA ASP A 80 6.92 14.43 -8.02
C ASP A 80 6.53 14.03 -9.45
N LEU A 81 6.04 12.80 -9.64
CA LEU A 81 5.56 12.34 -10.95
C LEU A 81 4.34 13.13 -11.42
N ALA A 82 3.35 13.31 -10.53
CA ALA A 82 2.18 14.13 -10.84
C ALA A 82 2.57 15.57 -11.18
N ALA A 83 3.59 16.15 -10.54
CA ALA A 83 4.07 17.50 -10.79
C ALA A 83 4.56 17.68 -12.24
N ILE A 84 5.26 16.67 -12.78
CA ILE A 84 5.90 16.75 -14.11
C ILE A 84 5.04 16.21 -15.25
N ASP A 85 4.10 15.30 -14.97
CA ASP A 85 3.26 14.65 -15.98
C ASP A 85 1.77 14.98 -15.78
N PRO A 86 1.21 15.92 -16.56
CA PRO A 86 -0.21 16.29 -16.49
C PRO A 86 -1.16 15.14 -16.85
N ALA A 87 -0.77 14.23 -17.73
CA ALA A 87 -1.61 13.09 -18.12
C ALA A 87 -1.68 12.07 -16.98
N PHE A 88 -0.55 11.76 -16.36
CA PHE A 88 -0.50 10.95 -15.14
C PHE A 88 -1.35 11.58 -14.03
N ARG A 89 -1.20 12.89 -13.80
CA ARG A 89 -1.99 13.61 -12.79
C ARG A 89 -3.49 13.55 -13.08
N ALA A 90 -3.91 13.70 -14.34
CA ALA A 90 -5.31 13.61 -14.71
C ALA A 90 -5.87 12.20 -14.49
N ALA A 91 -5.11 11.16 -14.84
CA ALA A 91 -5.52 9.77 -14.72
C ALA A 91 -5.56 9.28 -13.25
N HIS A 92 -4.54 9.60 -12.46
CA HIS A 92 -4.33 9.02 -11.12
C HIS A 92 -4.60 9.99 -9.97
N GLY A 93 -4.64 11.30 -10.23
CA GLY A 93 -4.75 12.35 -9.21
C GLY A 93 -5.94 12.20 -8.25
N PRO A 94 -7.17 11.88 -8.71
CA PRO A 94 -8.29 11.62 -7.82
C PRO A 94 -8.04 10.44 -6.86
N GLY A 95 -7.45 9.35 -7.35
CA GLY A 95 -7.10 8.17 -6.55
C GLY A 95 -6.00 8.46 -5.53
N LEU A 96 -4.93 9.13 -5.96
CA LEU A 96 -3.83 9.56 -5.08
C LEU A 96 -4.34 10.50 -3.98
N ARG A 97 -5.23 11.45 -4.32
CA ARG A 97 -5.85 12.35 -3.33
C ARG A 97 -6.68 11.58 -2.30
N ALA A 98 -7.48 10.62 -2.74
CA ALA A 98 -8.27 9.78 -1.84
C ALA A 98 -7.37 8.92 -0.92
N LEU A 99 -6.26 8.40 -1.46
CA LEU A 99 -5.26 7.67 -0.69
C LEU A 99 -4.62 8.56 0.39
N PHE A 100 -4.03 9.70 0.01
CA PHE A 100 -3.32 10.57 0.96
C PHE A 100 -4.25 11.25 1.97
N THR A 101 -5.53 11.42 1.63
CA THR A 101 -6.55 11.85 2.61
C THR A 101 -6.75 10.81 3.70
N ARG A 102 -6.81 9.52 3.35
CA ARG A 102 -6.88 8.42 4.34
C ARG A 102 -5.60 8.31 5.16
N LEU A 103 -4.44 8.57 4.55
CA LEU A 103 -3.13 8.54 5.21
C LEU A 103 -2.79 9.83 5.99
N ARG A 104 -3.69 10.80 6.09
CA ARG A 104 -3.42 12.11 6.73
C ARG A 104 -2.84 12.03 8.14
N GLY A 105 -3.21 10.99 8.91
CA GLY A 105 -2.71 10.78 10.28
C GLY A 105 -1.27 10.24 10.35
N LEU A 106 -0.73 9.80 9.22
CA LEU A 106 0.63 9.30 9.05
C LEU A 106 1.53 10.34 8.37
N LEU A 107 0.97 11.22 7.53
CA LEU A 107 1.70 12.29 6.87
C LEU A 107 1.98 13.48 7.80
N SER A 108 3.17 14.07 7.64
CA SER A 108 3.55 15.37 8.18
C SER A 108 2.71 16.49 7.54
N GLU A 109 2.66 17.65 8.19
CA GLU A 109 1.93 18.79 7.63
C GLU A 109 2.51 19.29 6.29
N PRO A 110 3.84 19.35 6.08
CA PRO A 110 4.41 19.65 4.77
C PRO A 110 3.89 18.73 3.66
N ALA A 111 3.96 17.40 3.84
CA ALA A 111 3.48 16.45 2.84
C ALA A 111 1.98 16.59 2.54
N ARG A 112 1.16 16.87 3.57
CA ARG A 112 -0.27 17.14 3.37
C ARG A 112 -0.53 18.41 2.56
N ARG A 113 0.26 19.46 2.78
CA ARG A 113 0.15 20.70 1.99
C ARG A 113 0.53 20.45 0.54
N ASP A 114 1.59 19.69 0.31
CA ASP A 114 2.07 19.41 -1.05
C ASP A 114 1.05 18.54 -1.82
N CYS A 115 0.42 17.56 -1.15
CA CYS A 115 -0.72 16.82 -1.71
C CYS A 115 -1.82 17.76 -2.21
N ARG A 116 -2.21 18.76 -1.39
CA ARG A 116 -3.24 19.75 -1.77
C ARG A 116 -2.80 20.62 -2.94
N ALA A 117 -1.53 21.02 -2.97
CA ALA A 117 -0.98 21.90 -4.00
C ALA A 117 -0.91 21.20 -5.37
N VAL A 118 -0.47 19.94 -5.41
CA VAL A 118 -0.24 19.20 -6.66
C VAL A 118 -1.53 18.55 -7.17
N LEU A 119 -2.35 17.96 -6.28
CA LEU A 119 -3.53 17.17 -6.65
C LEU A 119 -4.85 17.96 -6.56
N GLY A 120 -4.81 19.18 -6.03
CA GLY A 120 -5.98 20.04 -5.82
C GLY A 120 -6.93 19.57 -4.71
N VAL A 121 -7.93 20.40 -4.40
CA VAL A 121 -9.12 20.00 -3.64
C VAL A 121 -10.07 19.29 -4.63
N GLY A 122 -10.60 18.12 -4.26
CA GLY A 122 -11.53 17.38 -5.11
C GLY A 122 -12.78 18.19 -5.47
N PRO A 123 -13.63 17.72 -6.40
CA PRO A 123 -14.89 18.40 -6.66
C PRO A 123 -15.70 18.47 -5.35
N SER A 124 -16.15 19.69 -5.03
CA SER A 124 -17.07 19.98 -3.93
C SER A 124 -18.39 19.23 -4.07
#